data_AF-A0A3M2B674-F1
#
_entry.id   AF-A0A3M2B674-F1
#
_cell.length_a   1.000
_cell.length_b   1.000
_cell.length_c   1.000
_cell.angle_alpha   90.00
_cell.angle_beta   90.00
_cell.angle_gamma   90.00
#
_symmetry.space_group_name_H-M   'P 1'
#
loop_
_entity.id
_entity.type
_entity.pdbx_description
1 polymer ?
#
loop_
_entity_poly.entity_id
_entity_poly.type
_entity_poly.pdbx_seq_one_letter_code
_entity_poly.pdbx_strand_id
1 'polypeptide(L)'
;MGRDAVLVNGPSAHHVVLDHLSLEWAEDKALVIFGGATDVTVQWSILAETLYCANHTKTVDPARFDTFGPCPTGGAPHSRAVTISTTPNGGTPPDRISMHHNLFAHNNKRHPNVVSQTLVDFVNNVVYDLGDLGANLGLKPGNPGPVRLNYVRNWVAAGPGTVTGVHMVSAPQNTAEGALQVWLEGNQIEGPIEAVPDFFATRGYLAGERHAAPPITESMPVAARDAVLQGAGQTLPVRDAVDARIAGEVLSGAGRFVDDPSQVGGWPDPAAGPPPADADGDGMPDAWEAQHGLDPAAAADAVDDPDRDGYTNVEEFLNGTDPTRRNG
;
A
#
# COMPACT_ATOMS: atom_id res chain seq x y z
N MET A 1 -5.04 -18.47 -11.92
CA MET A 1 -5.33 -17.55 -10.79
C MET A 1 -4.31 -16.43 -10.92
N GLY A 2 -4.73 -15.17 -10.89
CA GLY A 2 -3.78 -14.06 -10.86
C GLY A 2 -2.97 -14.09 -9.57
N ARG A 3 -1.74 -13.60 -9.65
CA ARG A 3 -0.85 -13.51 -8.49
C ARG A 3 -0.97 -12.13 -7.86
N ASP A 4 -1.22 -12.11 -6.55
CA ASP A 4 -1.06 -10.92 -5.72
C ASP A 4 0.45 -10.75 -5.42
N ALA A 5 0.96 -9.52 -5.32
CA ALA A 5 2.39 -9.34 -4.99
C ALA A 5 2.67 -9.71 -3.52
N VAL A 6 1.84 -9.25 -2.59
CA VAL A 6 1.90 -9.63 -1.17
C VAL A 6 0.53 -10.05 -0.64
N LEU A 7 0.50 -11.15 0.12
CA LEU A 7 -0.67 -11.67 0.82
C LEU A 7 -0.38 -11.85 2.32
N VAL A 8 -1.05 -11.06 3.15
CA VAL A 8 -1.12 -11.26 4.60
C VAL A 8 -2.45 -11.96 4.90
N ASN A 9 -2.41 -13.18 5.42
CA ASN A 9 -3.62 -13.99 5.55
C ASN A 9 -3.61 -14.92 6.76
N GLY A 10 -4.77 -15.03 7.41
CA GLY A 10 -4.99 -15.98 8.48
C GLY A 10 -4.91 -15.34 9.87
N PRO A 11 -5.55 -15.94 10.89
CA PRO A 11 -5.51 -15.44 12.26
C PRO A 11 -4.13 -15.53 12.91
N SER A 12 -3.21 -16.30 12.33
CA SER A 12 -1.82 -16.37 12.79
C SER A 12 -0.98 -15.19 12.29
N ALA A 13 -1.44 -14.43 11.30
CA ALA A 13 -0.75 -13.25 10.80
C ALA A 13 -1.14 -12.04 11.66
N HIS A 14 -0.29 -11.70 12.63
CA HIS A 14 -0.48 -10.57 13.53
C HIS A 14 0.84 -9.86 13.83
N HIS A 15 0.77 -8.56 14.09
CA HIS A 15 1.94 -7.68 14.28
C HIS A 15 2.86 -7.65 13.05
N VAL A 16 2.27 -7.29 11.91
CA VAL A 16 2.95 -7.27 10.62
C VAL A 16 3.25 -5.84 10.22
N VAL A 17 4.51 -5.54 9.90
CA VAL A 17 4.91 -4.26 9.30
C VAL A 17 5.40 -4.53 7.88
N LEU A 18 4.82 -3.81 6.93
CA LEU A 18 5.26 -3.72 5.54
C LEU A 18 5.77 -2.29 5.33
N ASP A 19 7.07 -2.15 5.16
CA ASP A 19 7.75 -0.84 5.09
C ASP A 19 8.69 -0.78 3.89
N HIS A 20 8.76 0.38 3.22
CA HIS A 20 9.64 0.62 2.07
C HIS A 20 9.59 -0.45 0.95
N LEU A 21 8.40 -1.01 0.70
CA LEU A 21 8.20 -1.94 -0.41
C LEU A 21 7.88 -1.19 -1.71
N SER A 22 8.41 -1.66 -2.84
CA SER A 22 7.96 -1.28 -4.18
C SER A 22 7.16 -2.45 -4.76
N LEU A 23 5.85 -2.26 -4.91
CA LEU A 23 4.88 -3.29 -5.31
C LEU A 23 4.24 -2.90 -6.65
N GLU A 24 4.99 -3.10 -7.73
CA GLU A 24 4.58 -2.77 -9.09
C GLU A 24 4.15 -3.99 -9.91
N TRP A 25 3.34 -3.75 -10.95
CA TRP A 25 3.01 -4.72 -12.00
C TRP A 25 2.39 -6.04 -11.52
N ALA A 26 1.72 -6.04 -10.37
CA ALA A 26 0.98 -7.20 -9.90
C ALA A 26 -0.17 -7.56 -10.85
N GLU A 27 -0.39 -8.85 -11.09
CA GLU A 27 -1.46 -9.34 -11.97
C GLU A 27 -2.86 -9.29 -11.33
N ASP A 28 -3.00 -9.44 -10.00
CA ASP A 28 -4.31 -9.31 -9.35
C ASP A 28 -4.37 -8.08 -8.44
N LYS A 29 -3.57 -8.00 -7.37
CA LYS A 29 -3.44 -6.78 -6.56
C LYS A 29 -2.02 -6.65 -6.02
N ALA A 30 -1.60 -5.42 -5.74
CA ALA A 30 -0.32 -5.17 -5.09
C ALA A 30 -0.31 -5.76 -3.67
N LEU A 31 -1.37 -5.52 -2.88
CA LEU A 31 -1.44 -6.04 -1.52
C LEU A 31 -2.83 -6.56 -1.15
N VAL A 32 -2.84 -7.69 -0.44
CA VAL A 32 -4.05 -8.30 0.11
C VAL A 32 -3.87 -8.59 1.60
N ILE A 33 -4.83 -8.13 2.41
CA ILE A 33 -4.92 -8.43 3.85
C ILE A 33 -6.23 -9.17 4.08
N PHE A 34 -6.15 -10.47 4.36
CA PHE A 34 -7.28 -11.39 4.45
C PHE A 34 -7.40 -12.14 5.78
N GLY A 35 -8.61 -12.64 6.03
CA GLY A 35 -8.82 -13.85 6.80
C GLY A 35 -8.34 -13.80 8.26
N GLY A 36 -8.76 -12.81 9.03
CA GLY A 36 -8.46 -12.71 10.46
C GLY A 36 -7.07 -12.17 10.78
N ALA A 37 -6.30 -11.70 9.79
CA ALA A 37 -5.04 -10.99 10.04
C ALA A 37 -5.29 -9.71 10.87
N THR A 38 -4.45 -9.44 11.87
CA THR A 38 -4.62 -8.26 12.75
C THR A 38 -3.35 -7.46 12.95
N ASP A 39 -3.46 -6.18 13.29
CA ASP A 39 -2.31 -5.33 13.63
C ASP A 39 -1.30 -5.27 12.47
N VAL A 40 -1.78 -4.80 11.33
CA VAL A 40 -0.99 -4.69 10.10
C VAL A 40 -0.74 -3.23 9.79
N THR A 41 0.53 -2.83 9.71
CA THR A 41 0.95 -1.50 9.27
C THR A 41 1.58 -1.59 7.89
N VAL A 42 1.14 -0.72 6.98
CA VAL A 42 1.74 -0.52 5.66
C VAL A 42 2.23 0.92 5.59
N GLN A 43 3.53 1.12 5.45
CA GLN A 43 4.12 2.45 5.47
C GLN A 43 5.25 2.63 4.46
N TRP A 44 5.45 3.88 4.05
CA TRP A 44 6.55 4.27 3.16
C TRP A 44 6.72 3.39 1.92
N SER A 45 5.63 2.81 1.42
CA SER A 45 5.68 1.84 0.32
C SER A 45 5.06 2.42 -0.95
N ILE A 46 5.49 1.94 -2.12
CA ILE A 46 4.89 2.22 -3.42
C ILE A 46 4.00 1.04 -3.80
N LEU A 47 2.76 1.33 -4.16
CA LEU A 47 1.78 0.40 -4.69
C LEU A 47 1.26 0.97 -6.00
N ALA A 48 1.91 0.59 -7.10
CA ALA A 48 1.71 1.27 -8.37
C ALA A 48 1.58 0.32 -9.56
N GLU A 49 1.01 0.83 -10.66
CA GLU A 49 1.01 0.16 -11.97
C GLU A 49 0.56 -1.31 -11.95
N THR A 50 -0.35 -1.70 -11.05
CA THR A 50 -0.95 -3.04 -11.11
C THR A 50 -1.64 -3.22 -12.46
N LEU A 51 -1.40 -4.37 -13.10
CA LEU A 51 -1.67 -4.50 -14.54
C LEU A 51 -3.17 -4.37 -14.82
N TYR A 52 -3.52 -3.50 -15.77
CA TYR A 52 -4.91 -3.28 -16.17
C TYR A 52 -5.47 -4.54 -16.83
N CYS A 53 -4.80 -5.07 -17.84
CA CYS A 53 -5.13 -6.35 -18.43
C CYS A 53 -4.40 -7.52 -17.80
N ALA A 54 -5.00 -8.04 -16.73
CA ALA A 54 -4.48 -9.19 -16.04
C ALA A 54 -4.72 -10.50 -16.80
N ASN A 55 -3.71 -11.38 -16.81
CA ASN A 55 -3.73 -12.69 -17.47
C ASN A 55 -4.49 -13.77 -16.66
N HIS A 56 -5.64 -13.41 -16.05
CA HIS A 56 -6.51 -14.37 -15.39
C HIS A 56 -7.99 -14.10 -15.65
N THR A 57 -8.74 -15.20 -15.72
CA THR A 57 -10.18 -15.17 -15.94
C THR A 57 -10.87 -14.72 -14.66
N LYS A 58 -11.33 -13.47 -14.65
CA LYS A 58 -12.41 -13.03 -13.77
C LYS A 58 -13.55 -12.61 -14.69
N THR A 59 -14.77 -13.01 -14.35
CA THR A 59 -15.94 -12.55 -15.08
C THR A 59 -15.87 -11.03 -15.20
N VAL A 60 -15.83 -10.54 -16.44
CA VAL A 60 -16.06 -9.13 -16.73
C VAL A 60 -17.45 -8.86 -16.18
N ASP A 61 -17.52 -8.06 -15.12
CA ASP A 61 -18.78 -7.73 -14.47
C ASP A 61 -19.24 -6.42 -15.10
N PRO A 62 -20.25 -6.44 -15.98
CA PRO A 62 -20.73 -5.22 -16.64
C PRO A 62 -21.31 -4.20 -15.65
N ALA A 63 -21.50 -4.57 -14.38
CA ALA A 63 -21.87 -3.65 -13.30
C ALA A 63 -20.66 -3.08 -12.52
N ARG A 64 -19.43 -3.50 -12.83
CA ARG A 64 -18.20 -2.98 -12.19
C ARG A 64 -17.44 -2.08 -13.16
N PHE A 65 -17.78 -0.79 -13.12
CA PHE A 65 -16.98 0.35 -13.61
C PHE A 65 -15.72 -0.08 -14.39
N ASP A 66 -15.79 -0.47 -15.65
CA ASP A 66 -14.61 -0.81 -16.46
C ASP A 66 -14.47 0.22 -17.58
N THR A 67 -14.41 1.48 -17.15
CA THR A 67 -14.56 2.67 -17.99
C THR A 67 -13.58 2.71 -19.16
N PHE A 68 -12.43 2.04 -19.03
CA PHE A 68 -11.36 2.00 -20.03
C PHE A 68 -11.51 0.87 -21.07
N GLY A 69 -12.58 0.07 -20.99
CA GLY A 69 -12.92 -0.93 -21.99
C GLY A 69 -12.20 -2.28 -21.80
N PRO A 70 -12.48 -3.24 -22.70
CA PRO A 70 -12.00 -4.61 -22.61
C PRO A 70 -10.53 -4.76 -22.99
N CYS A 71 -9.90 -5.84 -22.53
CA CYS A 71 -8.51 -6.15 -22.80
C CYS A 71 -8.27 -6.63 -24.24
N PRO A 72 -7.33 -6.01 -25.01
CA PRO A 72 -7.12 -6.32 -26.41
C PRO A 72 -6.71 -7.78 -26.69
N THR A 73 -5.98 -8.39 -25.76
CA THR A 73 -5.39 -9.73 -25.90
C THR A 73 -6.17 -10.81 -25.14
N GLY A 74 -7.36 -10.49 -24.62
CA GLY A 74 -8.08 -11.32 -23.66
C GLY A 74 -7.65 -11.03 -22.21
N GLY A 75 -8.34 -11.61 -21.23
CA GLY A 75 -8.20 -11.25 -19.81
C GLY A 75 -9.32 -10.32 -19.33
N ALA A 76 -9.20 -9.79 -18.12
CA ALA A 76 -10.21 -8.92 -17.52
C ALA A 76 -9.57 -7.69 -16.85
N PRO A 77 -10.18 -6.50 -16.95
CA PRO A 77 -9.74 -5.30 -16.23
C PRO A 77 -9.55 -5.56 -14.73
N HIS A 78 -8.31 -5.44 -14.23
CA HIS A 78 -7.95 -5.86 -12.87
C HIS A 78 -7.00 -4.99 -12.08
N SER A 79 -6.47 -3.90 -12.64
CA SER A 79 -5.58 -2.95 -11.95
C SER A 79 -6.17 -2.49 -10.60
N ARG A 80 -5.58 -2.98 -9.51
CA ARG A 80 -6.10 -2.89 -8.13
C ARG A 80 -4.94 -2.77 -7.15
N ALA A 81 -4.88 -1.69 -6.39
CA ALA A 81 -3.83 -1.56 -5.38
C ALA A 81 -4.05 -2.52 -4.19
N VAL A 82 -5.08 -2.29 -3.37
CA VAL A 82 -5.21 -2.98 -2.07
C VAL A 82 -6.58 -3.58 -1.82
N THR A 83 -6.62 -4.82 -1.31
CA THR A 83 -7.87 -5.44 -0.85
C THR A 83 -7.76 -5.91 0.60
N ILE A 84 -8.63 -5.36 1.44
CA ILE A 84 -8.86 -5.73 2.83
C ILE A 84 -10.24 -6.37 2.92
N SER A 85 -10.31 -7.65 3.25
CA SER A 85 -11.57 -8.40 3.24
C SER A 85 -11.43 -9.73 3.98
N THR A 86 -12.56 -10.38 4.30
CA THR A 86 -12.53 -11.82 4.60
C THR A 86 -12.08 -12.62 3.36
N THR A 87 -11.73 -13.89 3.54
CA THR A 87 -11.45 -14.79 2.40
C THR A 87 -12.66 -14.88 1.44
N PRO A 88 -12.49 -15.38 0.20
CA PRO A 88 -13.61 -15.58 -0.72
C PRO A 88 -14.76 -16.43 -0.16
N ASN A 89 -14.46 -17.36 0.75
CA ASN A 89 -15.44 -18.26 1.37
C ASN A 89 -16.05 -17.69 2.68
N GLY A 90 -15.82 -16.41 2.96
CA GLY A 90 -16.19 -15.78 4.24
C GLY A 90 -15.10 -15.94 5.29
N GLY A 91 -15.49 -16.00 6.56
CA GLY A 91 -14.60 -16.18 7.72
C GLY A 91 -14.37 -14.89 8.50
N THR A 92 -13.42 -14.95 9.43
CA THR A 92 -13.06 -13.85 10.32
C THR A 92 -12.52 -12.66 9.50
N PRO A 93 -13.03 -11.45 9.74
CA PRO A 93 -12.50 -10.26 9.09
C PRO A 93 -11.11 -9.92 9.65
N PRO A 94 -10.19 -9.38 8.81
CA PRO A 94 -9.00 -8.75 9.36
C PRO A 94 -9.38 -7.52 10.20
N ASP A 95 -8.55 -7.10 11.15
CA ASP A 95 -8.86 -5.95 12.01
C ASP A 95 -7.61 -5.15 12.40
N ARG A 96 -7.80 -3.85 12.66
CA ARG A 96 -6.74 -2.89 13.03
C ARG A 96 -5.62 -2.82 12.01
N ILE A 97 -5.87 -2.07 10.94
CA ILE A 97 -4.93 -1.87 9.84
C ILE A 97 -4.57 -0.39 9.76
N SER A 98 -3.27 -0.08 9.74
CA SER A 98 -2.77 1.27 9.52
C SER A 98 -2.08 1.35 8.18
N MET A 99 -2.37 2.38 7.39
CA MET A 99 -1.73 2.63 6.10
C MET A 99 -1.34 4.11 6.04
N HIS A 100 -0.04 4.41 6.07
CA HIS A 100 0.41 5.80 6.02
C HIS A 100 1.67 6.06 5.23
N HIS A 101 1.79 7.26 4.67
CA HIS A 101 2.96 7.67 3.90
C HIS A 101 3.27 6.72 2.73
N ASN A 102 2.25 6.11 2.12
CA ASN A 102 2.41 5.27 0.94
C ASN A 102 2.10 6.06 -0.33
N LEU A 103 2.71 5.64 -1.45
CA LEU A 103 2.36 6.10 -2.79
C LEU A 103 1.46 5.07 -3.48
N PHE A 104 0.24 5.48 -3.81
CA PHE A 104 -0.65 4.78 -4.70
C PHE A 104 -0.69 5.52 -6.03
N ALA A 105 -0.12 4.93 -7.09
CA ALA A 105 -0.03 5.60 -8.39
C ALA A 105 -0.44 4.69 -9.53
N HIS A 106 -1.17 5.23 -10.51
CA HIS A 106 -1.44 4.53 -11.77
C HIS A 106 -2.12 3.16 -11.59
N ASN A 107 -3.01 3.04 -10.58
CA ASN A 107 -3.91 1.91 -10.51
C ASN A 107 -5.33 2.34 -10.82
N ASN A 108 -6.09 1.48 -11.49
CA ASN A 108 -7.47 1.81 -11.84
C ASN A 108 -8.36 1.88 -10.59
N LYS A 109 -8.15 0.99 -9.60
CA LYS A 109 -9.07 0.81 -8.47
C LYS A 109 -8.40 0.54 -7.13
N ARG A 110 -9.18 0.71 -6.05
CA ARG A 110 -8.95 0.16 -4.70
C ARG A 110 -7.83 0.82 -3.91
N HIS A 111 -8.05 2.09 -3.56
CA HIS A 111 -7.10 2.92 -2.82
C HIS A 111 -7.60 3.36 -1.43
N PRO A 112 -7.91 2.46 -0.47
CA PRO A 112 -7.94 1.00 -0.52
C PRO A 112 -9.37 0.44 -0.76
N ASN A 113 -9.51 -0.86 -1.01
CA ASN A 113 -10.82 -1.55 -0.93
C ASN A 113 -11.00 -2.26 0.40
N VAL A 114 -12.05 -1.91 1.15
CA VAL A 114 -12.34 -2.44 2.49
C VAL A 114 -13.74 -3.07 2.51
N VAL A 115 -13.80 -4.40 2.53
CA VAL A 115 -15.07 -5.16 2.37
C VAL A 115 -15.21 -6.23 3.46
N SER A 116 -15.08 -5.79 4.71
CA SER A 116 -15.27 -6.60 5.91
C SER A 116 -15.32 -5.72 7.16
N GLN A 117 -15.91 -6.20 8.25
CA GLN A 117 -15.95 -5.50 9.53
C GLN A 117 -14.54 -5.33 10.12
N THR A 118 -13.92 -4.18 9.85
CA THR A 118 -12.53 -3.88 10.19
C THR A 118 -12.37 -2.38 10.49
N LEU A 119 -11.29 -2.01 11.16
CA LEU A 119 -10.81 -0.63 11.25
C LEU A 119 -9.59 -0.44 10.34
N VAL A 120 -9.65 0.56 9.46
CA VAL A 120 -8.51 1.03 8.65
C VAL A 120 -8.21 2.49 8.99
N ASP A 121 -6.99 2.80 9.40
CA ASP A 121 -6.45 4.17 9.56
C ASP A 121 -5.60 4.53 8.33
N PHE A 122 -6.16 5.29 7.39
CA PHE A 122 -5.55 5.66 6.10
C PHE A 122 -5.12 7.12 6.13
N VAL A 123 -3.84 7.36 6.46
CA VAL A 123 -3.33 8.68 6.88
C VAL A 123 -2.14 9.14 6.04
N ASN A 124 -2.11 10.38 5.56
CA ASN A 124 -0.95 10.94 4.83
C ASN A 124 -0.43 10.11 3.65
N ASN A 125 -1.31 9.38 2.96
CA ASN A 125 -0.96 8.70 1.73
C ASN A 125 -1.08 9.66 0.53
N VAL A 126 -0.33 9.34 -0.53
CA VAL A 126 -0.43 9.96 -1.84
C VAL A 126 -1.24 9.03 -2.73
N VAL A 127 -2.35 9.50 -3.26
CA VAL A 127 -3.17 8.77 -4.24
C VAL A 127 -3.21 9.56 -5.52
N TYR A 128 -2.57 9.06 -6.56
CA TYR A 128 -2.43 9.75 -7.84
C TYR A 128 -2.86 8.89 -9.01
N ASP A 129 -3.45 9.54 -10.02
CA ASP A 129 -3.89 8.89 -11.25
C ASP A 129 -4.86 7.73 -10.96
N LEU A 130 -5.77 7.95 -10.01
CA LEU A 130 -6.79 6.97 -9.63
C LEU A 130 -7.79 6.81 -10.77
N GLY A 131 -8.12 5.60 -11.18
CA GLY A 131 -8.97 5.38 -12.36
C GLY A 131 -10.45 5.67 -12.14
N ASP A 132 -11.28 4.64 -12.18
CA ASP A 132 -12.74 4.75 -12.10
C ASP A 132 -13.32 4.46 -10.70
N LEU A 133 -12.48 4.12 -9.72
CA LEU A 133 -12.90 3.86 -8.35
C LEU A 133 -11.79 4.15 -7.33
N GLY A 134 -12.01 5.13 -6.44
CA GLY A 134 -11.13 5.44 -5.31
C GLY A 134 -11.13 4.36 -4.22
N ALA A 135 -11.17 4.79 -2.95
CA ALA A 135 -11.38 3.88 -1.84
C ALA A 135 -12.77 3.25 -1.96
N ASN A 136 -12.87 1.92 -1.91
CA ASN A 136 -14.14 1.22 -2.08
C ASN A 136 -14.54 0.49 -0.80
N LEU A 137 -15.67 0.87 -0.22
CA LEU A 137 -16.21 0.29 0.99
C LEU A 137 -17.37 -0.64 0.69
N GLY A 138 -17.48 -1.74 1.42
CA GLY A 138 -18.61 -2.64 1.25
C GLY A 138 -18.71 -3.68 2.34
N LEU A 139 -19.68 -4.57 2.20
CA LEU A 139 -19.92 -5.66 3.14
C LEU A 139 -19.78 -7.00 2.43
N LYS A 140 -19.48 -8.03 3.21
CA LYS A 140 -19.56 -9.42 2.77
C LYS A 140 -20.64 -10.16 3.56
N PRO A 141 -21.29 -11.18 2.97
CA PRO A 141 -22.17 -12.07 3.71
C PRO A 141 -21.50 -12.59 5.00
N GLY A 142 -22.24 -12.58 6.11
CA GLY A 142 -21.73 -12.97 7.43
C GLY A 142 -20.91 -11.91 8.17
N ASN A 143 -20.67 -10.74 7.56
CA ASN A 143 -19.94 -9.62 8.17
C ASN A 143 -20.76 -8.33 7.98
N PRO A 144 -21.76 -8.08 8.85
CA PRO A 144 -22.70 -6.98 8.67
C PRO A 144 -22.10 -5.58 8.93
N GLY A 145 -20.88 -5.51 9.47
CA GLY A 145 -20.18 -4.26 9.75
C GLY A 145 -20.23 -3.87 11.24
N PRO A 146 -19.80 -2.64 11.59
CA PRO A 146 -19.43 -1.59 10.65
C PRO A 146 -18.04 -1.81 10.02
N VAL A 147 -17.90 -1.38 8.76
CA VAL A 147 -16.57 -1.05 8.20
C VAL A 147 -16.21 0.34 8.71
N ARG A 148 -15.06 0.48 9.36
CA ARG A 148 -14.57 1.76 9.90
C ARG A 148 -13.35 2.20 9.11
N LEU A 149 -13.39 3.43 8.60
CA LEU A 149 -12.30 4.04 7.85
C LEU A 149 -12.04 5.43 8.42
N ASN A 150 -10.80 5.68 8.85
CA ASN A 150 -10.28 7.03 8.93
C ASN A 150 -9.55 7.33 7.61
N TYR A 151 -9.92 8.40 6.93
CA TYR A 151 -9.25 8.88 5.72
C TYR A 151 -8.77 10.30 6.01
N VAL A 152 -7.52 10.44 6.45
CA VAL A 152 -7.01 11.65 7.10
C VAL A 152 -5.78 12.20 6.41
N ARG A 153 -5.81 13.49 6.05
CA ARG A 153 -4.67 14.25 5.50
C ARG A 153 -3.98 13.57 4.31
N ASN A 154 -4.71 12.80 3.52
CA ASN A 154 -4.20 12.24 2.27
C ASN A 154 -4.16 13.33 1.20
N TRP A 155 -3.17 13.24 0.31
CA TRP A 155 -3.14 14.03 -0.92
C TRP A 155 -3.63 13.15 -2.06
N VAL A 156 -4.72 13.57 -2.70
CA VAL A 156 -5.41 12.80 -3.73
C VAL A 156 -5.53 13.65 -4.98
N ALA A 157 -4.94 13.22 -6.08
CA ALA A 157 -4.93 14.02 -7.31
C ALA A 157 -5.22 13.20 -8.55
N ALA A 158 -5.94 13.84 -9.48
CA ALA A 158 -6.24 13.27 -10.77
C ALA A 158 -5.00 13.25 -11.66
N GLY A 159 -4.80 12.14 -12.37
CA GLY A 159 -3.85 12.01 -13.47
C GLY A 159 -4.58 11.74 -14.80
N PRO A 160 -3.84 11.45 -15.88
CA PRO A 160 -4.41 11.20 -17.21
C PRO A 160 -5.40 10.02 -17.27
N GLY A 161 -5.22 9.01 -16.42
CA GLY A 161 -6.09 7.86 -16.23
C GLY A 161 -7.26 8.10 -15.29
N THR A 162 -7.41 9.30 -14.69
CA THR A 162 -8.52 9.56 -13.76
C THR A 162 -9.83 9.89 -14.46
N VAL A 163 -10.87 9.11 -14.15
CA VAL A 163 -12.22 9.38 -14.64
C VAL A 163 -12.79 10.63 -13.98
N THR A 164 -13.34 11.54 -14.79
CA THR A 164 -14.00 12.76 -14.29
C THR A 164 -15.21 12.42 -13.42
N GLY A 165 -15.27 13.00 -12.22
CA GLY A 165 -16.37 12.81 -11.27
C GLY A 165 -16.27 11.51 -10.46
N VAL A 166 -15.15 10.78 -10.55
CA VAL A 166 -14.89 9.64 -9.67
C VAL A 166 -14.85 10.10 -8.21
N HIS A 167 -15.38 9.29 -7.29
CA HIS A 167 -15.35 9.62 -5.87
C HIS A 167 -14.08 9.08 -5.20
N MET A 168 -13.44 9.91 -4.35
CA MET A 168 -12.28 9.55 -3.52
C MET A 168 -12.59 8.37 -2.60
N VAL A 169 -13.78 8.34 -2.01
CA VAL A 169 -14.32 7.18 -1.28
C VAL A 169 -15.66 6.80 -1.92
N SER A 170 -15.98 5.52 -2.00
CA SER A 170 -17.20 5.00 -2.62
C SER A 170 -17.79 3.87 -1.78
N ALA A 171 -19.11 3.66 -1.89
CA ALA A 171 -19.79 2.47 -1.40
C ALA A 171 -20.93 2.09 -2.35
N PRO A 172 -21.40 0.84 -2.36
CA PRO A 172 -22.65 0.47 -3.02
C PRO A 172 -23.84 1.25 -2.44
N GLN A 173 -24.72 1.77 -3.30
CA GLN A 173 -25.92 2.54 -2.86
C GLN A 173 -26.88 1.73 -1.96
N ASN A 174 -26.82 0.40 -2.06
CA ASN A 174 -27.65 -0.55 -1.31
C ASN A 174 -26.96 -1.11 -0.05
N THR A 175 -25.81 -0.57 0.35
CA THR A 175 -25.25 -0.88 1.67
C THR A 175 -26.26 -0.50 2.76
N ALA A 176 -26.33 -1.30 3.83
CA ALA A 176 -27.26 -1.07 4.92
C ALA A 176 -26.86 0.17 5.73
N GLU A 177 -27.86 0.92 6.20
CA GLU A 177 -27.66 2.10 7.03
C GLU A 177 -26.87 1.76 8.31
N GLY A 178 -25.90 2.59 8.69
CA GLY A 178 -25.01 2.34 9.84
C GLY A 178 -23.96 1.24 9.64
N ALA A 179 -23.92 0.57 8.48
CA ALA A 179 -22.94 -0.49 8.22
C ALA A 179 -21.55 0.04 7.81
N LEU A 180 -21.42 1.34 7.56
CA LEU A 180 -20.16 2.03 7.31
C LEU A 180 -20.02 3.20 8.28
N GLN A 181 -18.80 3.48 8.72
CA GLN A 181 -18.45 4.61 9.57
C GLN A 181 -17.15 5.23 9.07
N VAL A 182 -17.25 6.36 8.38
CA VAL A 182 -16.14 6.99 7.67
C VAL A 182 -15.83 8.34 8.31
N TRP A 183 -14.62 8.48 8.85
CA TRP A 183 -14.08 9.75 9.29
C TRP A 183 -13.23 10.35 8.18
N LEU A 184 -13.50 11.60 7.82
CA LEU A 184 -12.76 12.35 6.81
C LEU A 184 -12.22 13.63 7.44
N GLU A 185 -10.91 13.85 7.33
CA GLU A 185 -10.30 15.04 7.93
C GLU A 185 -9.08 15.50 7.13
N GLY A 186 -9.05 16.78 6.75
CA GLY A 186 -7.84 17.41 6.23
C GLY A 186 -7.29 16.86 4.90
N ASN A 187 -8.04 16.06 4.15
CA ASN A 187 -7.60 15.57 2.84
C ASN A 187 -7.55 16.71 1.80
N GLN A 188 -6.57 16.66 0.91
CA GLN A 188 -6.44 17.56 -0.22
C GLN A 188 -6.79 16.81 -1.50
N ILE A 189 -7.71 17.36 -2.29
CA ILE A 189 -8.20 16.75 -3.53
C ILE A 189 -7.90 17.71 -4.68
N GLU A 190 -7.23 17.22 -5.73
CA GLU A 190 -6.84 17.99 -6.90
C GLU A 190 -7.38 17.37 -8.19
N GLY A 191 -8.00 18.21 -9.05
CA GLY A 191 -8.61 17.75 -10.29
C GLY A 191 -10.07 17.30 -10.13
N PRO A 192 -10.67 16.66 -11.16
CA PRO A 192 -12.09 16.34 -11.21
C PRO A 192 -12.45 15.08 -10.39
N ILE A 193 -12.17 15.11 -9.09
CA ILE A 193 -12.49 14.05 -8.14
C ILE A 193 -13.49 14.57 -7.11
N GLU A 194 -14.53 13.79 -6.85
CA GLU A 194 -15.53 14.08 -5.84
C GLU A 194 -15.07 13.58 -4.47
N ALA A 195 -15.26 14.38 -3.42
CA ALA A 195 -14.78 14.01 -2.08
C ALA A 195 -15.42 12.71 -1.55
N VAL A 196 -16.73 12.54 -1.70
CA VAL A 196 -17.49 11.33 -1.35
C VAL A 196 -18.80 11.27 -2.13
N PRO A 197 -19.53 10.14 -2.13
CA PRO A 197 -20.83 10.01 -2.79
C PRO A 197 -21.94 10.71 -1.99
N ASP A 198 -22.87 11.35 -2.69
CA ASP A 198 -23.94 12.18 -2.12
C ASP A 198 -24.77 11.49 -1.02
N PHE A 199 -24.97 10.18 -1.13
CA PHE A 199 -25.79 9.44 -0.17
C PHE A 199 -25.10 9.15 1.17
N PHE A 200 -23.80 9.42 1.32
CA PHE A 200 -23.09 9.13 2.57
C PHE A 200 -23.67 9.89 3.75
N ALA A 201 -24.02 11.17 3.54
CA ALA A 201 -24.66 11.99 4.56
C ALA A 201 -26.06 11.48 4.90
N THR A 202 -26.88 11.17 3.89
CA THR A 202 -28.27 10.73 4.10
C THR A 202 -28.38 9.33 4.68
N ARG A 203 -27.39 8.46 4.45
CA ARG A 203 -27.28 7.11 5.04
C ARG A 203 -26.55 7.07 6.38
N GLY A 204 -26.09 8.22 6.89
CA GLY A 204 -25.35 8.29 8.15
C GLY A 204 -24.02 7.53 8.13
N TYR A 205 -23.32 7.49 6.99
CA TYR A 205 -22.02 6.81 6.87
C TYR A 205 -20.84 7.65 7.34
N LEU A 206 -21.03 8.96 7.53
CA LEU A 206 -20.01 9.82 8.10
C LEU A 206 -19.99 9.67 9.62
N ALA A 207 -18.82 9.33 10.17
CA ALA A 207 -18.62 9.24 11.60
C ALA A 207 -18.57 10.64 12.22
N GLY A 208 -19.07 10.78 13.46
CA GLY A 208 -19.02 12.03 14.21
C GLY A 208 -17.66 12.34 14.84
N GLU A 209 -16.80 11.33 14.97
CA GLU A 209 -15.46 11.43 15.51
C GLU A 209 -14.52 10.46 14.81
N ARG A 210 -13.21 10.73 14.88
CA ARG A 210 -12.17 9.83 14.38
C ARG A 210 -12.18 8.52 15.18
N HIS A 211 -12.10 7.40 14.47
CA HIS A 211 -11.97 6.10 15.12
C HIS A 211 -10.62 6.01 15.82
N ALA A 212 -10.60 5.57 17.07
CA ALA A 212 -9.37 5.38 17.82
C ALA A 212 -8.45 4.38 17.12
N ALA A 213 -7.23 4.81 16.79
CA ALA A 213 -6.17 4.05 16.16
C ALA A 213 -4.81 4.43 16.79
N PRO A 214 -3.76 3.60 16.64
CA PRO A 214 -2.41 3.97 17.06
C PRO A 214 -1.97 5.32 16.46
N PRO A 215 -1.22 6.15 17.18
CA PRO A 215 -0.82 7.46 16.69
C PRO A 215 0.12 7.33 15.49
N ILE A 216 -0.13 8.15 14.47
CA ILE A 216 0.73 8.32 13.29
C ILE A 216 1.24 9.75 13.31
N THR A 217 2.52 9.96 12.99
CA THR A 217 3.07 11.31 12.82
C THR A 217 2.44 11.94 11.59
N GLU A 218 1.69 13.03 11.77
CA GLU A 218 0.93 13.64 10.67
C GLU A 218 1.56 14.94 10.17
N SER A 219 1.50 15.16 8.87
CA SER A 219 1.88 16.40 8.21
C SER A 219 0.75 16.90 7.29
N MET A 220 0.87 18.14 6.80
CA MET A 220 -0.09 18.66 5.81
C MET A 220 0.01 17.83 4.51
N PRO A 221 -1.10 17.59 3.78
CA PRO A 221 -1.10 16.70 2.61
C PRO A 221 0.01 16.95 1.59
N VAL A 222 0.31 18.21 1.25
CA VAL A 222 1.41 18.55 0.32
C VAL A 222 2.78 18.18 0.90
N ALA A 223 3.02 18.40 2.19
CA ALA A 223 4.27 18.02 2.83
C ALA A 223 4.41 16.49 2.94
N ALA A 224 3.31 15.80 3.25
CA ALA A 224 3.26 14.33 3.20
C ALA A 224 3.57 13.83 1.78
N ARG A 225 2.99 14.44 0.74
CA ARG A 225 3.27 14.10 -0.65
C ARG A 225 4.76 14.22 -0.96
N ASP A 226 5.37 15.35 -0.65
CA ASP A 226 6.78 15.58 -0.96
C ASP A 226 7.68 14.57 -0.23
N ALA A 227 7.38 14.28 1.03
CA ALA A 227 8.09 13.25 1.79
C ALA A 227 7.92 11.86 1.19
N VAL A 228 6.71 11.45 0.82
CA VAL A 228 6.42 10.16 0.20
C VAL A 228 7.12 10.00 -1.14
N LEU A 229 7.08 11.01 -2.01
CA LEU A 229 7.73 10.97 -3.32
C LEU A 229 9.27 10.91 -3.20
N GLN A 230 9.83 11.38 -2.09
CA GLN A 230 11.25 11.27 -1.80
C GLN A 230 11.62 9.92 -1.19
N GLY A 231 10.86 9.47 -0.20
CA GLY A 231 11.24 8.37 0.70
C GLY A 231 10.59 7.02 0.43
N ALA A 232 9.38 6.96 -0.14
CA ALA A 232 8.65 5.70 -0.25
C ALA A 232 9.25 4.75 -1.31
N GLY A 233 9.13 3.44 -1.06
CA GLY A 233 9.66 2.37 -1.91
C GLY A 233 11.08 1.95 -1.53
N GLN A 234 11.67 1.06 -2.32
CA GLN A 234 13.05 0.61 -2.16
C GLN A 234 14.02 1.72 -2.61
N THR A 235 14.28 2.68 -1.71
CA THR A 235 15.09 3.87 -2.02
C THR A 235 16.57 3.73 -1.72
N LEU A 236 16.97 2.67 -1.00
CA LEU A 236 18.35 2.44 -0.60
C LEU A 236 18.98 1.26 -1.37
N PRO A 237 20.27 1.36 -1.73
CA PRO A 237 21.14 2.55 -1.61
C PRO A 237 20.78 3.65 -2.63
N VAL A 238 20.05 3.31 -3.70
CA VAL A 238 19.61 4.24 -4.73
C VAL A 238 18.24 3.80 -5.22
N ARG A 239 17.28 4.74 -5.27
CA ARG A 239 15.97 4.55 -5.91
C ARG A 239 16.16 4.15 -7.36
N ASP A 240 15.51 3.05 -7.77
CA ASP A 240 15.62 2.55 -9.14
C ASP A 240 14.88 3.45 -10.16
N ALA A 241 15.06 3.13 -11.44
CA ALA A 241 14.49 3.91 -12.54
C ALA A 241 12.95 3.82 -12.63
N VAL A 242 12.34 2.74 -12.14
CA VAL A 242 10.89 2.53 -12.13
C VAL A 242 10.26 3.43 -11.08
N ASP A 243 10.74 3.35 -9.84
CA ASP A 243 10.28 4.16 -8.72
C ASP A 243 10.51 5.66 -8.95
N ALA A 244 11.67 6.01 -9.53
CA ALA A 244 11.99 7.39 -9.88
C ALA A 244 11.06 7.95 -10.97
N ARG A 245 10.71 7.13 -11.97
CA ARG A 245 9.76 7.51 -13.00
C ARG A 245 8.37 7.73 -12.42
N ILE A 246 7.86 6.80 -11.62
CA ILE A 246 6.52 6.90 -11.03
C ILE A 246 6.42 8.15 -10.15
N ALA A 247 7.40 8.40 -9.28
CA ALA A 247 7.44 9.62 -8.48
C ALA A 247 7.51 10.90 -9.33
N GLY A 248 8.29 10.88 -10.41
CA GLY A 248 8.38 11.98 -11.38
C GLY A 248 7.07 12.24 -12.12
N GLU A 249 6.34 11.19 -12.49
CA GLU A 249 5.05 11.28 -13.18
C GLU A 249 3.98 11.95 -12.29
N VAL A 250 3.99 11.67 -10.98
CA VAL A 250 3.15 12.38 -9.99
C VAL A 250 3.42 13.88 -9.99
N LEU A 251 4.70 14.29 -10.00
CA LEU A 251 5.07 15.71 -10.00
C LEU A 251 4.74 16.42 -11.31
N SER A 252 4.87 15.73 -12.45
CA SER A 252 4.63 16.32 -13.77
C SER A 252 3.18 16.28 -14.22
N GLY A 253 2.28 15.59 -13.48
CA GLY A 253 0.91 15.36 -13.93
C GLY A 253 0.81 14.37 -15.10
N ALA A 254 1.81 13.50 -15.26
CA ALA A 254 1.84 12.46 -16.30
C ALA A 254 1.39 11.12 -15.72
N GLY A 255 1.22 10.10 -16.54
CA GLY A 255 0.77 8.79 -16.07
C GLY A 255 0.07 7.98 -17.15
N ARG A 256 -0.13 6.69 -16.87
CA ARG A 256 -0.87 5.75 -17.71
C ARG A 256 -1.11 4.46 -16.93
N PHE A 257 -2.18 3.76 -17.25
CA PHE A 257 -2.31 2.35 -16.89
C PHE A 257 -1.56 1.49 -17.89
N VAL A 258 -0.96 0.40 -17.39
CA VAL A 258 -0.15 -0.53 -18.18
C VAL A 258 -0.74 -1.93 -18.11
N ASP A 259 -0.57 -2.65 -19.19
CA ASP A 259 -0.91 -4.06 -19.35
C ASP A 259 0.35 -4.95 -19.30
N ASP A 260 1.51 -4.39 -19.63
CA ASP A 260 2.81 -5.05 -19.63
C ASP A 260 3.92 -4.08 -19.19
N PRO A 261 4.86 -4.50 -18.33
CA PRO A 261 5.97 -3.66 -17.89
C PRO A 261 6.78 -3.02 -19.04
N SER A 262 6.88 -3.67 -20.21
CA SER A 262 7.61 -3.13 -21.37
C SER A 262 7.05 -1.81 -21.91
N GLN A 263 5.78 -1.48 -21.62
CA GLN A 263 5.17 -0.19 -21.99
C GLN A 263 5.79 0.99 -21.22
N VAL A 264 6.53 0.71 -20.16
CA VAL A 264 7.17 1.71 -19.29
C VAL A 264 8.66 1.43 -19.06
N GLY A 265 9.27 0.61 -19.92
CA GLY A 265 10.71 0.31 -19.90
C GLY A 265 11.06 -1.12 -19.46
N GLY A 266 10.13 -1.84 -18.83
CA GLY A 266 10.34 -3.20 -18.35
C GLY A 266 11.08 -3.27 -17.01
N TRP A 267 11.35 -4.51 -16.57
CA TRP A 267 12.09 -4.77 -15.34
C TRP A 267 13.48 -4.10 -15.38
N PRO A 268 13.90 -3.43 -14.29
CA PRO A 268 15.23 -2.87 -14.22
C PRO A 268 16.28 -3.98 -14.32
N ASP A 269 17.36 -3.71 -15.05
CA ASP A 269 18.57 -4.55 -15.10
C ASP A 269 19.66 -3.84 -14.29
N PRO A 270 19.68 -4.00 -12.95
CA PRO A 270 20.65 -3.30 -12.12
C PRO A 270 22.05 -3.85 -12.39
N ALA A 271 23.00 -2.96 -12.70
CA ALA A 271 24.39 -3.32 -12.80
C ALA A 271 24.89 -3.83 -11.44
N ALA A 272 25.37 -5.07 -11.38
CA ALA A 272 25.96 -5.61 -10.17
C ALA A 272 27.20 -4.81 -9.76
N GLY A 273 27.17 -4.23 -8.56
CA GLY A 273 28.36 -3.68 -7.92
C GLY A 273 29.25 -4.80 -7.36
N PRO A 274 30.54 -4.53 -7.08
CA PRO A 274 31.33 -5.46 -6.27
C PRO A 274 30.69 -5.57 -4.88
N PRO A 275 30.39 -6.80 -4.39
CA PRO A 275 29.89 -6.94 -3.03
C PRO A 275 30.95 -6.43 -2.03
N PRO A 276 30.53 -5.85 -0.90
CA PRO A 276 31.44 -5.56 0.20
C PRO A 276 32.22 -6.82 0.62
N ALA A 277 33.42 -6.62 1.19
CA ALA A 277 34.12 -7.72 1.84
C ALA A 277 33.34 -8.15 3.10
N ASP A 278 33.25 -9.46 3.28
CA ASP A 278 32.61 -10.17 4.38
C ASP A 278 33.50 -11.40 4.61
N ALA A 279 34.43 -11.29 5.55
CA ALA A 279 35.56 -12.20 5.68
C ALA A 279 35.19 -13.52 6.37
N ASP A 280 34.11 -13.56 7.14
CA ASP A 280 33.60 -14.75 7.80
C ASP A 280 32.27 -15.30 7.22
N GLY A 281 31.62 -14.53 6.34
CA GLY A 281 30.48 -14.96 5.54
C GLY A 281 29.16 -14.94 6.30
N ASP A 282 29.02 -14.08 7.31
CA ASP A 282 27.84 -14.00 8.16
C ASP A 282 26.73 -13.06 7.63
N GLY A 283 27.03 -12.33 6.56
CA GLY A 283 26.11 -11.40 5.91
C GLY A 283 26.28 -9.94 6.34
N MET A 284 27.24 -9.63 7.22
CA MET A 284 27.64 -8.28 7.60
C MET A 284 28.96 -7.88 6.89
N PRO A 285 29.10 -6.66 6.35
CA PRO A 285 30.36 -6.23 5.77
C PRO A 285 31.45 -5.93 6.81
N ASP A 286 32.71 -6.33 6.54
CA ASP A 286 33.87 -6.11 7.43
C ASP A 286 33.98 -4.66 7.93
N ALA A 287 33.71 -3.71 7.04
CA ALA A 287 33.80 -2.29 7.34
C ALA A 287 32.68 -1.80 8.27
N TRP A 288 31.48 -2.37 8.15
CA TRP A 288 30.35 -2.07 9.02
C TRP A 288 30.57 -2.67 10.41
N GLU A 289 31.03 -3.92 10.48
CA GLU A 289 31.36 -4.59 11.74
C GLU A 289 32.44 -3.84 12.51
N ALA A 290 33.56 -3.51 11.84
CA ALA A 290 34.64 -2.74 12.46
C ALA A 290 34.19 -1.35 12.94
N GLN A 291 33.21 -0.74 12.27
CA GLN A 291 32.64 0.55 12.68
C GLN A 291 31.77 0.42 13.94
N HIS A 292 31.10 -0.71 14.14
CA HIS A 292 30.22 -0.96 15.28
C HIS A 292 30.88 -1.77 16.40
N GLY A 293 32.18 -2.08 16.26
CA GLY A 293 32.98 -2.76 17.29
C GLY A 293 32.79 -4.27 17.32
N LEU A 294 32.31 -4.86 16.23
CA LEU A 294 32.22 -6.30 16.00
C LEU A 294 33.52 -6.82 15.38
N ASP A 295 33.69 -8.15 15.32
CA ASP A 295 34.91 -8.79 14.81
C ASP A 295 34.65 -9.42 13.43
N PRO A 296 35.16 -8.83 12.32
CA PRO A 296 34.95 -9.32 10.94
C PRO A 296 35.39 -10.75 10.63
N ALA A 297 35.97 -11.46 11.60
CA ALA A 297 36.40 -12.84 11.48
C ALA A 297 35.57 -13.80 12.36
N ALA A 298 34.49 -13.33 12.99
CA ALA A 298 33.75 -14.00 14.04
C ALA A 298 32.24 -14.10 13.80
N ALA A 299 31.82 -14.76 12.71
CA ALA A 299 30.44 -15.05 12.29
C ALA A 299 29.41 -15.49 13.35
N ALA A 300 29.85 -15.85 14.55
CA ALA A 300 28.98 -16.13 15.69
C ALA A 300 28.38 -14.87 16.33
N ASP A 301 28.98 -13.69 16.16
CA ASP A 301 28.46 -12.44 16.73
C ASP A 301 27.31 -11.85 15.90
N ALA A 302 27.11 -12.27 14.65
CA ALA A 302 25.92 -11.92 13.84
C ALA A 302 24.58 -12.09 14.56
N VAL A 303 24.47 -13.10 15.43
CA VAL A 303 23.24 -13.43 16.17
C VAL A 303 23.22 -12.87 17.60
N ASP A 304 24.24 -12.12 18.01
CA ASP A 304 24.25 -11.43 19.29
C ASP A 304 23.34 -10.20 19.25
N ASP A 305 22.80 -9.87 20.43
CA ASP A 305 21.95 -8.69 20.69
C ASP A 305 22.61 -7.92 21.87
N PRO A 306 23.59 -7.04 21.58
CA PRO A 306 24.43 -6.42 22.60
C PRO A 306 23.64 -5.45 23.49
N ASP A 307 22.68 -4.74 22.92
CA ASP A 307 21.92 -3.68 23.60
C ASP A 307 20.56 -4.15 24.19
N ARG A 308 20.17 -5.38 23.85
CA ARG A 308 19.00 -6.11 24.34
C ARG A 308 17.69 -5.45 23.98
N ASP A 309 17.58 -4.95 22.76
CA ASP A 309 16.34 -4.44 22.21
C ASP A 309 15.53 -5.49 21.42
N GLY A 310 16.15 -6.64 21.14
CA GLY A 310 15.53 -7.76 20.44
C GLY A 310 15.93 -7.92 18.98
N TYR A 311 16.80 -7.06 18.45
CA TYR A 311 17.41 -7.19 17.13
C TYR A 311 18.83 -7.75 17.26
N THR A 312 19.16 -8.72 16.41
CA THR A 312 20.52 -9.25 16.29
C THR A 312 21.40 -8.32 15.45
N ASN A 313 22.72 -8.40 15.58
CA ASN A 313 23.66 -7.58 14.80
C ASN A 313 23.40 -7.63 13.28
N VAL A 314 23.08 -8.81 12.74
CA VAL A 314 22.77 -8.94 11.30
C VAL A 314 21.43 -8.27 10.95
N GLU A 315 20.43 -8.32 11.85
CA GLU A 315 19.17 -7.59 11.66
C GLU A 315 19.38 -6.08 11.77
N GLU A 316 20.25 -5.61 12.68
CA GLU A 316 20.65 -4.22 12.80
C GLU A 316 21.31 -3.71 11.51
N PHE A 317 22.25 -4.47 10.95
CA PHE A 317 22.87 -4.15 9.66
C PHE A 317 21.81 -4.02 8.55
N LEU A 318 20.92 -5.00 8.44
CA LEU A 318 19.87 -5.02 7.42
C LEU A 318 18.87 -3.86 7.56
N ASN A 319 18.60 -3.42 8.80
CA ASN A 319 17.71 -2.30 9.09
C ASN A 319 18.42 -0.94 9.11
N GLY A 320 19.76 -0.92 8.97
CA GLY A 320 20.56 0.30 9.02
C GLY A 320 20.56 0.97 10.40
N THR A 321 20.38 0.20 11.47
CA THR A 321 20.36 0.64 12.86
C THR A 321 21.70 0.37 13.55
N ASP A 322 21.83 0.72 14.84
CA ASP A 322 23.10 0.68 15.57
C ASP A 322 23.05 -0.44 16.62
N PRO A 323 23.81 -1.55 16.47
CA PRO A 323 23.78 -2.69 17.38
C PRO A 323 24.24 -2.38 18.81
N THR A 324 24.73 -1.17 19.04
CA THR A 324 25.16 -0.70 20.36
C THR A 324 24.12 0.21 21.02
N ARG A 325 22.98 0.48 20.36
CA ARG A 325 21.95 1.42 20.82
C ARG A 325 20.54 0.95 20.49
N ARG A 326 19.79 0.71 21.57
CA ARG A 326 18.38 0.35 21.51
C ARG A 326 17.59 1.22 20.53
N ASN A 327 16.92 0.56 19.60
CA ASN A 327 15.94 1.16 18.73
C ASN A 327 14.75 1.70 19.53
N GLY A 328 14.27 2.89 19.18
CA GLY A 328 13.25 3.65 19.91
C GLY A 328 12.02 3.96 19.10
#